data_AF-A0A3A5WZB1-F1
#
_entry.id   AF-A0A3A5WZB1-F1
#
_cell.length_a   1.000
_cell.length_b   1.000
_cell.length_c   1.000
_cell.angle_alpha   90.00
_cell.angle_beta   90.00
_cell.angle_gamma   90.00
#
_symmetry.space_group_name_H-M   'P 1'
#
loop_
_entity.id
_entity.type
_entity.pdbx_description
1 polymer ?
#
loop_
_entity_poly.entity_id
_entity_poly.type
_entity_poly.pdbx_seq_one_letter_code
_entity_poly.pdbx_strand_id
1 'polypeptide(L)'
;MLAAVPAALRNITGIHVERRRPRTLLMEAAKVEDEHTLESMLNPEASLKTKGHRVEIIIETLGVQGRGSASSERVFPVEHTHTGMVRALEEWSEVLQAMTSEHAALSKGAQFMGEFEASYMEAHGAMMQLDEDRE
;
A
#
# COMPACT_ATOMS: atom_id res chain seq x y z
N MET A 1 1.07 -10.33 13.25
CA MET A 1 0.86 -9.90 11.85
C MET A 1 0.94 -11.02 10.86
N LEU A 2 2.00 -11.84 10.82
CA LEU A 2 2.06 -12.96 9.86
C LEU A 2 0.85 -13.92 9.98
N ALA A 3 0.31 -14.10 11.18
CA ALA A 3 -0.92 -14.89 11.39
C ALA A 3 -2.17 -14.30 10.71
N ALA A 4 -2.19 -12.98 10.45
CA ALA A 4 -3.28 -12.30 9.74
C ALA A 4 -3.16 -12.45 8.21
N VAL A 5 -1.98 -12.83 7.71
CA VAL A 5 -1.80 -13.15 6.28
C VAL A 5 -2.36 -14.55 6.01
N PRO A 6 -3.26 -14.71 5.00
CA PRO A 6 -3.76 -16.01 4.57
C PRO A 6 -2.63 -16.99 4.28
N ALA A 7 -2.78 -18.25 4.69
CA ALA A 7 -1.71 -19.25 4.62
C ALA A 7 -1.13 -19.42 3.21
N ALA A 8 -1.98 -19.34 2.17
CA ALA A 8 -1.58 -19.47 0.78
C ALA A 8 -0.64 -18.35 0.27
N LEU A 9 -0.63 -17.18 0.93
CA LEU A 9 0.13 -16.02 0.49
C LEU A 9 1.43 -15.81 1.28
N ARG A 10 1.63 -16.53 2.40
CA ARG A 10 2.74 -16.25 3.34
C ARG A 10 4.13 -16.40 2.73
N ASN A 11 4.28 -17.22 1.69
CA ASN A 11 5.55 -17.43 0.98
C ASN A 11 5.86 -16.31 -0.03
N ILE A 12 4.86 -15.54 -0.43
CA ILE A 12 4.97 -14.44 -1.42
C ILE A 12 4.66 -13.07 -0.82
N THR A 13 4.28 -13.01 0.45
CA THR A 13 4.02 -11.78 1.20
C THR A 13 5.15 -11.47 2.19
N GLY A 14 5.80 -10.32 2.02
CA GLY A 14 6.72 -9.73 2.98
C GLY A 14 6.03 -8.74 3.90
N ILE A 15 6.41 -8.74 5.18
CA ILE A 15 6.03 -7.70 6.14
C ILE A 15 7.30 -7.15 6.77
N HIS A 16 7.59 -5.88 6.52
CA HIS A 16 8.67 -5.14 7.16
C HIS A 16 8.08 -4.19 8.21
N VAL A 17 8.68 -4.16 9.40
CA VAL A 17 8.27 -3.25 10.48
C VAL A 17 9.52 -2.66 11.11
N GLU A 18 9.63 -1.34 11.12
CA GLU A 18 10.78 -0.67 11.69
C GLU A 18 10.37 0.51 12.57
N ARG A 19 11.09 0.70 13.68
CA ARG A 19 11.00 1.92 14.47
C ARG A 19 11.97 2.96 13.91
N ARG A 20 11.43 3.98 13.24
CA ARG A 20 12.19 4.99 12.50
C ARG A 20 12.33 6.29 13.29
N ARG A 21 13.38 7.08 12.99
CA ARG A 21 13.50 8.47 13.44
C ARG A 21 12.72 9.36 12.45
N PRO A 22 11.88 10.31 12.91
CA PRO A 22 11.09 11.15 12.01
C PRO A 22 11.93 11.91 10.97
N ARG A 23 13.12 12.36 11.37
CA ARG A 23 14.04 13.08 10.47
C ARG A 23 14.45 12.24 9.25
N THR A 24 14.69 10.96 9.44
CA THR A 24 15.11 10.07 8.34
C THR A 24 13.97 9.88 7.35
N LEU A 25 12.77 9.58 7.86
CA LEU A 25 11.56 9.43 7.05
C LEU A 25 11.25 10.69 6.24
N LEU A 26 11.26 11.87 6.88
CA LEU A 26 11.00 13.13 6.18
C LEU A 26 12.05 13.42 5.10
N MET A 27 13.31 13.07 5.34
CA MET A 27 14.37 13.25 4.35
C MET A 27 14.21 12.30 3.15
N GLU A 28 13.75 11.08 3.36
CA GLU A 28 13.47 10.12 2.28
C GLU A 28 12.22 10.51 1.51
N ALA A 29 11.11 10.81 2.20
CA ALA A 29 9.87 11.28 1.59
C ALA A 29 10.09 12.53 0.72
N ALA A 30 10.88 13.50 1.22
CA ALA A 30 11.20 14.70 0.46
C ALA A 30 12.07 14.44 -0.78
N LYS A 31 12.85 13.35 -0.83
CA LYS A 31 13.66 12.99 -2.00
C LYS A 31 12.84 12.40 -3.14
N VAL A 32 11.73 11.74 -2.81
CA VAL A 32 10.86 11.06 -3.77
C VAL A 32 9.52 11.79 -3.96
N GLU A 33 9.42 13.00 -3.41
CA GLU A 33 8.21 13.84 -3.47
C GLU A 33 6.94 13.12 -2.97
N ASP A 34 7.10 12.30 -1.92
CA ASP A 34 5.98 11.63 -1.26
C ASP A 34 5.21 12.62 -0.38
N GLU A 35 4.28 13.32 -1.03
CA GLU A 35 3.38 14.29 -0.38
C GLU A 35 2.54 13.64 0.72
N HIS A 36 2.09 12.40 0.54
CA HIS A 36 1.26 11.72 1.51
C HIS A 36 1.97 11.54 2.86
N THR A 37 3.22 11.04 2.83
CA THR A 37 4.01 10.87 4.06
C THR A 37 4.33 12.22 4.69
N LEU A 38 4.71 13.23 3.90
CA LEU A 38 5.01 14.57 4.41
C LEU A 38 3.79 15.21 5.09
N GLU A 39 2.63 15.20 4.44
CA GLU A 39 1.37 15.73 4.96
C GLU A 39 0.89 14.96 6.19
N SER A 40 1.10 13.64 6.24
CA SER A 40 0.72 12.83 7.41
C SER A 40 1.55 13.20 8.65
N MET A 41 2.82 13.57 8.46
CA MET A 41 3.79 13.78 9.53
C MET A 41 3.92 15.24 9.99
N LEU A 42 3.62 16.21 9.13
CA LEU A 42 3.87 17.64 9.36
C LEU A 42 2.58 18.46 9.55
N ASN A 43 2.63 19.42 10.46
CA ASN A 43 1.68 20.53 10.53
C ASN A 43 1.92 21.50 9.35
N PRO A 44 0.95 22.39 9.03
CA PRO A 44 1.12 23.40 7.98
C PRO A 44 2.37 24.28 8.14
N GLU A 45 2.85 24.47 9.36
CA GLU A 45 4.07 25.24 9.68
C GLU A 45 5.36 24.40 9.55
N ALA A 46 5.32 23.25 8.89
CA ALA A 46 6.41 22.30 8.70
C ALA A 46 7.05 21.75 10.00
N SER A 47 6.29 21.76 11.10
CA SER A 47 6.66 21.11 12.37
C SER A 47 6.03 19.73 12.48
N LEU A 48 6.65 18.79 13.23
CA LEU A 48 6.06 17.46 13.42
C LEU A 48 4.71 17.53 14.17
N LYS A 49 3.68 16.84 13.66
CA LYS A 49 2.36 16.75 14.32
C LYS A 49 2.46 16.14 15.72
N THR A 50 3.30 15.12 15.87
CA THR A 50 3.57 14.49 17.17
C THR A 50 5.07 14.31 17.39
N LYS A 51 5.53 14.35 18.64
CA LYS A 51 6.93 14.12 18.99
C LYS A 51 7.25 12.62 19.00
N GLY A 52 8.53 12.28 19.07
CA GLY A 52 8.99 10.90 19.26
C GLY A 52 9.19 10.11 17.97
N HIS A 53 9.56 8.85 18.12
CA HIS A 53 9.80 7.93 17.00
C HIS A 53 8.51 7.63 16.20
N ARG A 54 8.69 7.05 15.02
CA ARG A 54 7.61 6.48 14.22
C ARG A 54 7.80 4.98 14.10
N VAL A 55 6.70 4.31 13.79
CA VAL A 55 6.73 2.96 13.25
C VAL A 55 6.35 3.08 11.79
N GLU A 56 7.18 2.49 10.94
CA GLU A 56 6.93 2.27 9.52
C GLU A 56 6.59 0.80 9.35
N ILE A 57 5.54 0.53 8.58
CA ILE A 57 5.17 -0.81 8.17
C ILE A 57 4.99 -0.82 6.66
N ILE A 58 5.58 -1.83 6.03
CA ILE A 58 5.41 -2.13 4.61
C ILE A 58 4.93 -3.56 4.51
N ILE A 59 3.81 -3.77 3.82
CA ILE A 59 3.27 -5.09 3.50
C ILE A 59 3.25 -5.19 1.99
N GLU A 60 4.00 -6.13 1.43
CA GLU A 60 4.08 -6.33 -0.01
C GLU A 60 3.81 -7.79 -0.36
N THR A 61 3.01 -8.02 -1.39
CA THR A 61 2.78 -9.35 -1.97
C THR A 61 3.20 -9.34 -3.43
N LEU A 62 4.04 -10.30 -3.80
CA LEU A 62 4.53 -10.44 -5.17
C LEU A 62 3.61 -11.36 -5.98
N GLY A 63 3.38 -10.98 -7.24
CA GLY A 63 2.68 -11.81 -8.20
C GLY A 63 3.56 -12.94 -8.71
N VAL A 64 2.95 -13.85 -9.46
CA VAL A 64 3.62 -14.96 -10.14
C VAL A 64 4.83 -14.46 -10.93
N GLN A 65 5.97 -15.12 -10.75
CA GLN A 65 7.22 -14.78 -11.42
C GLN A 65 7.66 -13.31 -11.23
N GLY A 66 7.16 -12.63 -10.19
CA GLY A 66 7.40 -11.21 -9.94
C GLY A 66 6.69 -10.25 -10.91
N ARG A 67 5.70 -10.73 -11.66
CA ARG A 67 4.91 -9.90 -12.59
C ARG A 67 3.82 -9.15 -11.82
N GLY A 68 4.23 -8.03 -11.23
CA GLY A 68 3.37 -7.15 -10.43
C GLY A 68 3.51 -7.38 -8.92
N SER A 69 3.19 -6.35 -8.15
CA SER A 69 3.08 -6.45 -6.69
C SER A 69 1.91 -5.61 -6.18
N ALA A 70 1.35 -6.06 -5.06
CA ALA A 70 0.38 -5.32 -4.28
C ALA A 70 1.07 -4.92 -2.97
N SER A 71 1.20 -3.61 -2.75
CA SER A 71 1.90 -3.06 -1.59
C SER A 71 1.05 -2.04 -0.84
N SER A 72 1.18 -2.02 0.48
CA SER A 72 0.67 -0.97 1.35
C SER A 72 1.76 -0.55 2.32
N GLU A 73 1.92 0.76 2.48
CA GLU A 73 2.89 1.37 3.38
C GLU A 73 2.19 2.35 4.32
N ARG A 74 2.55 2.31 5.61
CA ARG A 74 2.08 3.30 6.57
C ARG A 74 3.17 3.72 7.55
N VAL A 75 3.15 5.01 7.88
CA VAL A 75 3.95 5.60 8.95
C VAL A 75 3.00 6.14 10.03
N PHE A 76 3.23 5.76 11.29
CA PHE A 76 2.42 6.24 12.42
C PHE A 76 3.24 6.42 13.71
N PRO A 77 2.74 7.21 14.68
CA PRO A 77 3.36 7.32 16.01
C PRO A 77 3.37 5.98 16.75
N VAL A 78 4.36 5.76 17.61
CA VAL A 78 4.54 4.49 18.35
C VAL A 78 3.32 4.16 19.22
N GLU A 79 2.70 5.16 19.83
CA GLU A 79 1.47 5.06 20.61
C GLU A 79 0.26 4.52 19.82
N HIS A 80 0.27 4.62 18.48
CA HIS A 80 -0.79 4.14 17.61
C HIS A 80 -0.44 2.82 16.90
N THR A 81 0.56 2.08 17.41
CA THR A 81 1.11 0.90 16.72
C THR A 81 0.05 -0.13 16.38
N HIS A 82 -0.81 -0.50 17.33
CA HIS A 82 -1.86 -1.48 17.09
C HIS A 82 -2.84 -1.04 15.98
N THR A 83 -3.41 0.16 16.12
CA THR A 83 -4.35 0.71 15.13
C THR A 83 -3.72 0.92 13.77
N GLY A 84 -2.46 1.36 13.72
CA GLY A 84 -1.71 1.55 12.49
C GLY A 84 -1.44 0.24 11.75
N MET A 85 -1.08 -0.81 12.48
CA MET A 85 -0.87 -2.15 11.90
C MET A 85 -2.17 -2.75 11.35
N VAL A 86 -3.31 -2.57 12.04
CA VAL A 86 -4.61 -3.03 11.54
C VAL A 86 -4.98 -2.29 10.25
N ARG A 87 -4.80 -0.98 10.19
CA ARG A 87 -5.07 -0.18 8.99
C ARG A 87 -4.21 -0.59 7.81
N ALA A 88 -2.91 -0.83 8.03
CA ALA A 88 -2.02 -1.31 6.97
C ALA A 88 -2.45 -2.68 6.43
N LEU A 89 -2.95 -3.59 7.27
CA LEU A 89 -3.48 -4.88 6.83
C LEU A 89 -4.79 -4.74 6.05
N GLU A 90 -5.69 -3.87 6.48
CA GLU A 90 -6.94 -3.58 5.77
C GLU A 90 -6.65 -3.01 4.37
N GLU A 91 -5.81 -1.99 4.29
CA GLU A 91 -5.42 -1.34 3.04
C GLU A 91 -4.67 -2.29 2.10
N TRP A 92 -3.73 -3.08 2.64
CA TRP A 92 -3.07 -4.13 1.86
C TRP A 92 -4.08 -5.13 1.29
N SER A 93 -5.06 -5.56 2.08
CA SER A 93 -6.09 -6.50 1.63
C SER A 93 -6.96 -5.89 0.52
N GLU A 94 -7.30 -4.61 0.63
CA GLU A 94 -8.07 -3.89 -0.39
C GLU A 94 -7.28 -3.76 -1.70
N VAL A 95 -6.00 -3.36 -1.63
CA VAL A 95 -5.13 -3.27 -2.81
C VAL A 95 -4.94 -4.65 -3.44
N LEU A 96 -4.66 -5.68 -2.64
CA LEU A 96 -4.50 -7.04 -3.15
C LEU A 96 -5.77 -7.54 -3.84
N GLN A 97 -6.94 -7.30 -3.24
CA GLN A 97 -8.22 -7.66 -3.85
C GLN A 97 -8.43 -6.91 -5.16
N ALA A 98 -8.17 -5.59 -5.18
CA ALA A 98 -8.30 -4.80 -6.40
C ALA A 98 -7.37 -5.30 -7.50
N MET A 99 -6.13 -5.68 -7.18
CA MET A 99 -5.16 -6.15 -8.18
C MET A 99 -5.48 -7.56 -8.72
N THR A 100 -6.19 -8.39 -7.96
CA THR A 100 -6.41 -9.82 -8.27
C THR A 100 -7.83 -10.14 -8.73
N SER A 101 -8.74 -9.17 -8.70
CA SER A 101 -10.13 -9.34 -9.15
C SER A 101 -10.28 -9.01 -10.63
N GLU A 102 -11.31 -9.54 -11.29
CA GLU A 102 -11.71 -9.07 -12.61
C GLU A 102 -12.27 -7.64 -12.53
N HIS A 103 -12.02 -6.84 -13.57
CA HIS A 103 -12.48 -5.46 -13.65
C HIS A 103 -13.52 -5.29 -14.75
N ALA A 104 -14.70 -4.82 -14.37
CA ALA A 104 -15.73 -4.41 -15.32
C ALA A 104 -15.34 -3.09 -15.99
N ALA A 105 -15.82 -2.91 -17.23
CA ALA A 105 -15.68 -1.64 -17.94
C ALA A 105 -16.29 -0.49 -17.13
N LEU A 106 -15.60 0.66 -17.10
CA LEU A 106 -16.14 1.87 -16.49
C LEU A 106 -17.49 2.24 -17.14
N SER A 107 -18.51 2.48 -16.30
CA SER A 107 -19.80 2.98 -16.78
C SER A 107 -19.66 4.40 -17.34
N LYS A 108 -20.27 4.65 -18.50
CA LYS A 108 -20.25 5.94 -19.21
C LYS A 108 -20.60 7.09 -18.26
N GLY A 109 -19.64 7.99 -18.01
CA GLY A 109 -19.78 9.13 -17.09
C GLY A 109 -18.91 9.08 -15.83
N ALA A 110 -18.15 7.99 -15.61
CA ALA A 110 -17.17 7.88 -14.54
C ALA A 110 -15.87 8.67 -14.88
N GLN A 111 -15.95 10.00 -14.87
CA GLN A 111 -14.78 10.89 -15.01
C GLN A 111 -14.05 10.99 -13.66
N PHE A 112 -13.12 10.07 -13.37
CA PHE A 112 -12.34 10.17 -12.13
C PHE A 112 -10.83 10.05 -12.30
N MET A 113 -10.30 9.63 -13.45
CA MET A 113 -8.89 9.18 -13.52
C MET A 113 -8.19 9.49 -14.85
N GLY A 114 -8.09 10.76 -15.25
CA GLY A 114 -7.15 11.29 -16.28
C GLY A 114 -6.59 10.28 -17.32
N GLU A 115 -5.27 10.09 -17.37
CA GLU A 115 -4.60 9.16 -18.31
C GLU A 115 -4.87 7.67 -18.03
N PHE A 116 -5.31 7.32 -16.81
CA PHE A 116 -5.65 5.95 -16.42
C PHE A 116 -7.02 5.50 -16.95
N GLU A 117 -7.92 6.44 -17.25
CA GLU A 117 -9.29 6.17 -17.70
C GLU A 117 -9.32 5.32 -18.97
N ALA A 118 -8.36 5.53 -19.88
CA ALA A 118 -8.23 4.77 -21.12
C ALA A 118 -8.03 3.26 -20.87
N SER A 119 -7.23 2.90 -19.86
CA SER A 119 -6.91 1.50 -19.52
C SER A 119 -8.08 0.77 -18.85
N TYR A 120 -9.06 1.50 -18.31
CA TYR A 120 -10.23 0.96 -17.60
C TYR A 120 -11.55 1.19 -18.34
N MET A 121 -11.52 1.72 -19.57
CA MET A 121 -12.74 1.87 -20.38
C MET A 121 -13.31 0.54 -20.84
N GLU A 122 -12.46 -0.48 -20.95
CA GLU A 122 -12.85 -1.83 -21.36
C GLU A 122 -12.71 -2.79 -20.19
N ALA A 123 -13.50 -3.86 -20.19
CA ALA A 123 -13.37 -4.91 -19.19
C ALA A 123 -12.04 -5.64 -19.40
N HIS A 124 -11.32 -5.89 -18.31
CA HIS A 124 -10.08 -6.66 -18.36
C HIS A 124 -9.98 -7.63 -17.16
N GLY A 125 -9.16 -8.67 -17.33
CA GLY A 125 -8.88 -9.63 -16.27
C GLY A 125 -8.12 -9.01 -15.09
N ALA A 126 -7.76 -9.85 -14.12
CA ALA A 126 -6.93 -9.43 -13.00
C ALA A 126 -5.61 -8.80 -13.45
N MET A 127 -5.20 -7.72 -12.79
CA MET A 127 -3.93 -7.03 -13.06
C MET A 127 -2.72 -7.77 -12.49
N MET A 128 -2.96 -8.67 -11.54
CA MET A 128 -1.95 -9.46 -10.85
C MET A 128 -2.47 -10.89 -10.67
N GLN A 129 -1.67 -11.87 -11.08
CA GLN A 129 -1.92 -13.28 -10.81
C GLN A 129 -1.11 -13.75 -9.61
N LEU A 130 -1.73 -14.54 -8.74
CA LEU A 130 -1.11 -15.09 -7.53
C LEU A 130 -0.64 -16.53 -7.67
N ASP A 131 -1.24 -17.29 -8.59
CA ASP A 131 -0.92 -18.68 -8.88
C ASP A 131 -0.49 -18.82 -10.34
N GLU A 132 0.53 -19.65 -10.60
CA GLU A 132 0.80 -20.10 -11.96
C GLU A 132 -0.42 -20.92 -12.39
N ASP A 133 -1.24 -20.39 -13.30
CA ASP A 133 -2.33 -21.15 -13.89
C ASP A 133 -1.78 -22.52 -14.33
N ARG A 134 -2.35 -23.59 -13.75
CA ARG A 134 -2.14 -24.97 -14.19
C ARG A 134 -2.73 -25.12 -15.59
N GLU A 135 -1.94 -24.82 -16.62
CA GLU A 135 -2.12 -25.43 -17.94
C GLU A 135 -1.54 -26.86 -17.98
#